data_AF-A0A8X7MQA6-F1
#
_entry.id   AF-A0A8X7MQA6-F1
#
_cell.length_a   1.000
_cell.length_b   1.000
_cell.length_c   1.000
_cell.angle_alpha   90.00
_cell.angle_beta   90.00
_cell.angle_gamma   90.00
#
_symmetry.space_group_name_H-M   'P 1'
#
loop_
_entity.id
_entity.type
_entity.pdbx_description
1 polymer ?
#
loop_
_entity_poly.entity_id
_entity_poly.type
_entity_poly.pdbx_seq_one_letter_code
_entity_poly.pdbx_strand_id
1 'polypeptide(L)'
;MFAGDGGFGAEMTKDCPTENVDGHWRVGLDDAGKPHPELVALLRRHTKAFALEGRPGRVLDSEMEMEIKVVTDADLRPEAPRRASPEKRRAMETTIDQLLSWDVIEPSSSPVSFPVLMVRQRDKWRFCVDYRQLNAAIIPDRYPLLY
;
A
#
# COMPACT_ATOMS: atom_id res chain seq x y z
N MET A 1 -4.70 45.00 28.04
CA MET A 1 -3.36 44.49 28.39
C MET A 1 -3.52 43.48 29.50
N PHE A 2 -3.44 42.19 29.17
CA PHE A 2 -3.11 41.12 30.12
C PHE A 2 -2.14 40.22 29.36
N ALA A 3 -0.86 40.32 29.72
CA ALA A 3 0.20 39.48 29.18
C ALA A 3 0.10 38.10 29.84
N GLY A 4 -0.25 37.09 29.05
CA GLY A 4 -0.10 35.70 29.45
C GLY A 4 1.34 35.28 29.16
N ASP A 5 2.19 35.43 30.17
CA ASP A 5 3.49 34.76 30.23
C ASP A 5 3.26 33.30 30.68
N GLY A 6 4.03 32.37 30.12
CA GLY A 6 3.91 30.93 30.40
C GLY A 6 3.99 30.05 29.15
N GLY A 7 5.08 30.16 28.40
CA GLY A 7 5.47 29.19 27.39
C GLY A 7 5.85 27.85 28.04
N PHE A 8 4.87 27.01 28.33
CA PHE A 8 5.07 25.59 28.65
C PHE A 8 4.65 24.76 27.45
N GLY A 9 5.61 24.23 26.68
CA GLY A 9 5.33 23.15 25.74
C GLY A 9 6.11 23.08 24.43
N ALA A 10 7.19 23.85 24.24
CA ALA A 10 7.99 23.80 23.00
C ALA A 10 9.39 23.18 23.17
N GLU A 11 9.70 22.58 24.33
CA GLU A 11 11.07 22.18 24.69
C GLU A 11 11.25 20.65 24.89
N MET A 12 10.43 19.81 24.24
CA MET A 12 10.58 18.34 24.28
C MET A 12 10.46 17.64 22.91
N THR A 13 10.76 18.35 21.84
CA THR A 13 11.10 17.71 20.55
C THR A 13 12.37 18.37 20.04
N LYS A 14 13.49 18.14 20.74
CA LYS A 14 14.77 18.13 20.03
C LYS A 14 14.69 16.91 19.14
N ASP A 15 14.41 17.12 17.86
CA ASP A 15 14.60 16.07 16.86
C ASP A 15 16.03 15.55 17.07
N CYS A 16 16.17 14.30 17.54
CA CYS A 16 17.47 13.69 17.66
C CYS A 16 18.11 13.76 16.27
N PRO A 17 19.37 14.22 16.17
CA PRO A 17 20.02 14.28 14.88
C PRO A 17 20.03 12.87 14.27
N THR A 18 19.64 12.76 13.00
CA THR A 18 19.55 11.50 12.28
C THR A 18 20.44 11.53 11.05
N GLU A 19 21.05 10.40 10.72
CA GLU A 19 21.77 10.21 9.46
C GLU A 19 21.04 9.20 8.57
N ASN A 20 21.18 9.37 7.25
CA ASN A 20 20.66 8.42 6.28
C ASN A 20 21.66 7.27 6.11
N VAL A 21 21.27 6.09 6.58
CA VAL A 21 22.05 4.86 6.46
C VAL A 21 21.55 4.06 5.26
N ASP A 22 22.49 3.69 4.39
CA ASP A 22 22.29 2.86 3.20
C ASP A 22 21.22 3.40 2.22
N GLY A 23 20.87 4.69 2.29
CA GLY A 23 19.88 5.33 1.41
C GLY A 23 18.42 5.07 1.79
N HIS A 24 18.18 4.21 2.79
CA HIS A 24 16.85 3.69 3.11
C HIS A 24 16.36 4.02 4.52
N TRP A 25 17.28 4.17 5.49
CA TRP A 25 16.91 4.31 6.90
C TRP A 25 17.41 5.62 7.49
N ARG A 26 16.54 6.35 8.20
CA ARG A 26 16.96 7.47 9.06
C ARG A 26 17.20 6.94 10.46
N VAL A 27 18.46 6.93 10.87
CA VAL A 27 18.91 6.38 12.16
C VAL A 27 19.39 7.52 13.05
N GLY A 28 18.95 7.53 14.31
CA GLY A 28 19.40 8.50 15.30
C GLY A 28 20.89 8.34 15.62
N LEU A 29 21.56 9.47 15.84
CA LEU A 29 22.97 9.51 16.23
C LEU A 29 23.14 9.25 17.73
N ASP A 30 24.27 8.63 18.08
CA ASP A 30 24.77 8.47 19.44
C ASP A 30 25.47 9.75 19.95
N ASP A 31 25.98 9.70 21.19
CA ASP A 31 26.72 10.81 21.80
C ASP A 31 28.02 11.18 21.05
N ALA A 32 28.51 10.31 20.16
CA ALA A 32 29.67 10.53 19.30
C ALA A 32 29.28 11.06 17.90
N GLY A 33 28.00 11.34 17.67
CA GLY A 33 27.48 11.82 16.39
C GLY A 33 27.48 10.77 15.29
N LYS A 34 27.48 9.48 15.63
CA LYS A 34 27.45 8.35 14.68
C LYS A 34 26.15 7.56 14.82
N PRO A 35 25.67 6.91 13.75
CA PRO A 35 24.47 6.09 13.84
C PRO A 35 24.73 4.87 14.74
N HIS A 36 23.78 4.55 15.63
CA HIS A 36 23.94 3.48 16.61
C HIS A 36 24.27 2.14 15.91
N PRO A 37 25.45 1.54 16.15
CA PRO A 37 25.95 0.43 15.34
C PRO A 37 25.10 -0.82 15.47
N GLU A 38 24.54 -1.10 16.66
CA GLU A 38 23.65 -2.25 16.86
C GLU A 38 22.33 -2.11 16.09
N LEU A 39 21.82 -0.88 15.96
CA LEU A 39 20.57 -0.63 15.23
C LEU A 39 20.80 -0.77 13.73
N VAL A 40 21.90 -0.24 13.22
CA VAL A 40 22.31 -0.43 11.83
C VAL A 40 22.53 -1.92 11.52
N ALA A 41 23.19 -2.66 12.41
CA ALA A 41 23.39 -4.10 12.25
C ALA A 41 22.04 -4.85 12.22
N LEU A 42 21.09 -4.49 13.08
CA LEU A 42 19.75 -5.08 13.10
C LEU A 42 18.98 -4.80 11.81
N LEU A 43 18.98 -3.55 11.35
CA LEU A 43 18.31 -3.14 10.11
C LEU A 43 18.87 -3.89 8.90
N ARG A 44 20.21 -3.96 8.79
CA ARG A 44 20.90 -4.73 7.74
C ARG A 44 20.58 -6.22 7.81
N ARG A 45 20.52 -6.79 9.01
CA ARG A 45 20.14 -8.20 9.21
C ARG A 45 18.72 -8.49 8.73
N HIS A 46 17.79 -7.57 8.96
CA HIS A 46 16.38 -7.73 8.63
C HIS A 46 15.95 -6.93 7.39
N THR A 47 16.87 -6.59 6.49
CA THR A 47 16.59 -5.83 5.26
C THR A 47 15.39 -6.39 4.48
N LYS A 48 15.27 -7.72 4.39
CA LYS A 48 14.20 -8.42 3.67
C LYS A 48 12.79 -8.22 4.29
N ALA A 49 12.69 -7.82 5.54
CA ALA A 49 11.41 -7.57 6.20
C ALA A 49 10.79 -6.22 5.78
N PHE A 50 11.57 -5.34 5.15
CA PHE A 50 11.11 -4.02 4.73
C PHE A 50 10.81 -3.99 3.23
N ALA A 51 9.71 -3.34 2.85
CA ALA A 51 9.31 -3.13 1.46
C ALA A 51 10.13 -2.00 0.79
N LEU A 52 11.46 -2.12 0.76
CA LEU A 52 12.36 -1.07 0.28
C LEU A 52 12.21 -0.76 -1.22
N GLU A 53 11.81 -1.76 -2.01
CA GLU A 53 11.58 -1.60 -3.46
C GLU A 53 10.19 -1.02 -3.79
N GLY A 54 9.34 -0.81 -2.78
CA GLY A 54 7.95 -0.37 -2.98
C GLY A 54 7.04 -1.41 -3.66
N ARG A 55 7.55 -2.62 -3.88
CA ARG A 55 6.82 -3.76 -4.43
C ARG A 55 6.04 -4.48 -3.32
N PRO A 56 4.85 -5.03 -3.62
CA PRO A 56 4.18 -5.95 -2.72
C PRO A 56 5.08 -7.15 -2.39
N GLY A 57 5.05 -7.60 -1.14
CA GLY A 57 5.71 -8.84 -0.75
C GLY A 57 5.02 -10.05 -1.37
N ARG A 58 5.79 -11.04 -1.82
CA ARG A 58 5.29 -12.32 -2.32
C ARG A 58 5.53 -13.40 -1.26
N VAL A 59 4.51 -14.20 -0.97
CA VAL A 59 4.64 -15.37 -0.11
C VAL A 59 5.09 -16.53 -1.00
N LEU A 60 6.28 -17.08 -0.76
CA LEU A 60 6.95 -18.02 -1.67
C LEU A 60 6.83 -19.50 -1.26
N ASP A 61 6.37 -19.80 -0.04
CA ASP A 61 6.44 -21.15 0.54
C ASP A 61 5.08 -21.65 1.09
N SER A 62 4.00 -20.93 0.83
CA SER A 62 2.64 -21.41 1.10
C SER A 62 1.82 -21.31 -0.18
N GLU A 63 1.53 -22.45 -0.80
CA GLU A 63 0.47 -22.56 -1.80
C GLU A 63 -0.88 -22.45 -1.08
N MET A 64 -1.18 -21.25 -0.56
CA MET A 64 -2.52 -20.91 -0.12
C MET A 64 -3.28 -20.40 -1.34
N GLU A 65 -3.94 -21.32 -2.02
CA GLU A 65 -4.96 -20.95 -2.99
C GLU A 65 -6.15 -20.36 -2.23
N MET A 66 -6.38 -19.06 -2.43
CA MET A 66 -7.52 -18.37 -1.85
C MET A 66 -8.72 -18.55 -2.79
N GLU A 67 -9.64 -19.44 -2.42
CA GLU A 67 -10.89 -19.62 -3.16
C GLU A 67 -11.93 -18.57 -2.74
N ILE A 68 -12.41 -17.79 -3.71
CA ILE A 68 -13.53 -16.87 -3.51
C ILE A 68 -14.83 -17.61 -3.79
N LYS A 69 -15.59 -17.90 -2.74
CA LYS A 69 -16.89 -18.57 -2.85
C LYS A 69 -17.98 -17.57 -3.27
N VAL A 70 -18.53 -17.78 -4.46
CA VAL A 70 -19.65 -17.02 -5.00
C VAL A 70 -20.94 -17.82 -4.81
N VAL A 71 -22.05 -17.16 -4.53
CA VAL A 71 -23.37 -17.80 -4.44
C VAL A 71 -23.68 -18.52 -5.75
N THR A 72 -24.18 -19.75 -5.66
CA THR A 72 -24.65 -20.52 -6.81
C THR A 72 -25.75 -19.74 -7.54
N ASP A 73 -25.64 -19.59 -8.87
CA ASP A 73 -26.52 -18.78 -9.72
C ASP A 73 -26.40 -17.25 -9.57
N ALA A 74 -25.27 -16.75 -9.05
CA ALA A 74 -25.00 -15.32 -9.06
C ALA A 74 -24.98 -14.75 -10.50
N ASP A 75 -25.84 -13.75 -10.76
CA ASP A 75 -25.89 -13.01 -12.02
C ASP A 75 -24.76 -11.95 -12.05
N LEU A 76 -23.53 -12.41 -12.23
CA LEU A 76 -22.37 -11.56 -12.49
C LEU A 76 -22.35 -11.18 -13.96
N ARG A 77 -22.32 -9.88 -14.25
CA ARG A 77 -22.37 -9.35 -15.61
C ARG A 77 -21.11 -8.56 -15.91
N PRO A 78 -20.58 -8.65 -17.13
CA PRO A 78 -19.46 -7.80 -17.52
C PRO A 78 -19.89 -6.32 -17.49
N GLU A 79 -19.24 -5.56 -16.63
CA GLU A 79 -19.41 -4.11 -16.57
C GLU A 79 -18.49 -3.41 -17.57
N ALA A 80 -19.04 -2.43 -18.28
CA ALA A 80 -18.29 -1.63 -19.23
C ALA A 80 -17.25 -0.73 -18.52
N PRO A 81 -16.08 -0.49 -19.13
CA PRO A 81 -15.10 0.46 -18.61
C PRO A 81 -15.69 1.85 -18.40
N ARG A 82 -15.33 2.51 -17.30
CA ARG A 82 -15.82 3.86 -16.99
C ARG A 82 -15.13 4.88 -17.88
N ARG A 83 -15.88 5.92 -18.27
CA ARG A 83 -15.32 7.05 -19.01
C ARG A 83 -14.26 7.76 -18.16
N ALA A 84 -13.03 7.79 -18.66
CA ALA A 84 -11.91 8.48 -18.06
C ALA A 84 -11.47 9.65 -18.94
N SER A 85 -11.06 10.77 -18.32
CA SER A 85 -10.36 11.86 -19.02
C SER A 85 -8.99 11.39 -19.51
N PRO A 86 -8.36 12.08 -20.47
CA PRO A 86 -7.04 11.70 -20.97
C PRO A 86 -5.98 11.58 -19.85
N GLU A 87 -6.01 12.48 -18.87
CA GLU A 87 -5.11 12.42 -17.70
C GLU A 87 -5.33 11.16 -16.87
N LYS A 88 -6.59 10.81 -16.57
CA LYS A 88 -6.93 9.59 -15.83
C LYS A 88 -6.50 8.33 -16.57
N ARG A 89 -6.63 8.29 -17.91
CA ARG A 89 -6.20 7.15 -18.72
C ARG A 89 -4.69 6.97 -18.66
N ARG A 90 -3.91 8.04 -18.81
CA ARG A 90 -2.45 7.98 -18.69
C ARG A 90 -2.01 7.44 -17.33
N ALA A 91 -2.59 7.97 -16.25
CA ALA A 91 -2.28 7.48 -14.90
C ALA A 91 -2.69 6.02 -14.70
N MET A 92 -3.80 5.59 -15.30
CA MET A 92 -4.28 4.21 -15.26
C MET A 92 -3.31 3.28 -15.99
N GLU A 93 -2.93 3.62 -17.23
CA GLU A 93 -1.97 2.87 -18.05
C GLU A 93 -0.62 2.72 -17.33
N THR A 94 -0.06 3.82 -16.80
CA THR A 94 1.19 3.77 -16.01
C THR A 94 1.08 2.82 -14.81
N THR A 95 -0.07 2.79 -14.15
CA THR A 95 -0.29 1.88 -13.01
C THR A 95 -0.42 0.43 -13.47
N ILE A 96 -1.10 0.17 -14.59
CA ILE A 96 -1.23 -1.17 -15.18
C ILE A 96 0.14 -1.72 -15.57
N ASP A 97 0.96 -0.92 -16.26
CA ASP A 97 2.32 -1.32 -16.67
C ASP A 97 3.19 -1.65 -15.46
N GLN A 98 3.09 -0.84 -14.39
CA GLN A 98 3.78 -1.09 -13.14
C GLN A 98 3.34 -2.41 -12.49
N LEU A 99 2.03 -2.67 -12.41
CA LEU A 99 1.49 -3.90 -11.82
C LEU A 99 1.85 -5.15 -12.64
N LEU A 100 1.84 -5.05 -13.98
CA LEU A 100 2.33 -6.10 -14.87
C LEU A 100 3.82 -6.36 -14.65
N SER A 101 4.64 -5.31 -14.53
CA SER A 101 6.08 -5.44 -14.26
C SER A 101 6.39 -6.09 -12.91
N TRP A 102 5.45 -5.99 -11.97
CA TRP A 102 5.55 -6.55 -10.62
C TRP A 102 4.92 -7.94 -10.51
N ASP A 103 4.40 -8.50 -11.61
CA ASP A 103 3.76 -9.82 -11.61
C ASP A 103 2.54 -9.89 -10.65
N VAL A 104 1.87 -8.74 -10.45
CA VAL A 104 0.69 -8.63 -9.56
C VAL A 104 -0.62 -8.88 -10.32
N ILE A 105 -0.63 -8.54 -11.61
CA ILE A 105 -1.77 -8.76 -12.51
C ILE A 105 -1.29 -9.43 -13.79
N GLU A 106 -2.20 -10.11 -14.48
CA GLU A 106 -1.94 -10.73 -15.78
C GLU A 106 -3.12 -10.51 -16.75
N PRO A 107 -2.87 -10.57 -18.07
CA PRO A 107 -3.95 -10.57 -19.06
C PRO A 107 -4.83 -11.81 -18.89
N SER A 108 -6.14 -11.62 -18.77
CA SER A 108 -7.11 -12.71 -18.65
C SER A 108 -8.29 -12.54 -19.60
N SER A 109 -8.90 -13.66 -19.97
CA SER A 109 -10.13 -13.70 -20.77
C SER A 109 -11.27 -14.22 -19.90
N SER A 110 -11.87 -13.32 -19.13
CA SER A 110 -12.93 -13.63 -18.17
C SER A 110 -14.33 -13.30 -18.75
N PRO A 111 -15.37 -14.10 -18.46
CA PRO A 111 -16.75 -13.77 -18.80
C PRO A 111 -17.31 -12.56 -18.02
N VAL A 112 -16.65 -12.19 -16.92
CA VAL A 112 -17.00 -11.05 -16.05
C VAL A 112 -15.88 -10.01 -16.05
N SER A 113 -16.26 -8.74 -15.98
CA SER A 113 -15.34 -7.59 -15.94
C SER A 113 -15.85 -6.54 -14.96
N PHE A 114 -14.93 -5.87 -14.27
CA PHE A 114 -15.23 -4.81 -13.31
C PHE A 114 -14.51 -3.52 -13.71
N PRO A 115 -15.15 -2.34 -13.59
CA PRO A 115 -14.55 -1.11 -14.06
C PRO A 115 -13.50 -0.58 -13.09
N VAL A 116 -12.46 0.03 -13.65
CA VAL A 116 -11.44 0.76 -12.89
C VAL A 116 -11.88 2.21 -12.65
N LEU A 117 -11.66 2.66 -11.43
CA LEU A 117 -11.87 4.01 -10.93
C LEU A 117 -10.52 4.62 -10.53
N MET A 118 -10.18 5.75 -11.15
CA MET A 118 -9.02 6.55 -10.77
C MET A 118 -9.46 7.67 -9.81
N VAL A 119 -8.99 7.59 -8.56
CA VAL A 119 -9.30 8.54 -7.49
C VAL A 119 -8.07 9.33 -7.11
N ARG A 120 -8.19 10.65 -6.95
CA ARG A 120 -7.09 11.50 -6.53
C ARG A 120 -6.94 11.43 -5.01
N GLN A 121 -5.76 11.07 -4.51
CA GLN A 121 -5.41 11.16 -3.09
C GLN A 121 -4.19 12.06 -2.93
N ARG A 122 -4.39 13.28 -2.41
CA ARG A 122 -3.34 14.31 -2.34
C ARG A 122 -2.66 14.46 -3.71
N ASP A 123 -1.38 14.14 -3.79
CA ASP A 123 -0.57 14.23 -5.00
C ASP A 123 -0.45 12.94 -5.80
N LYS A 124 -1.13 11.86 -5.40
CA LYS A 124 -1.08 10.56 -6.07
C LYS A 124 -2.44 10.13 -6.61
N TRP A 125 -2.42 9.38 -7.71
CA TRP A 125 -3.59 8.69 -8.21
C TRP A 125 -3.71 7.32 -7.53
N ARG A 126 -4.93 6.94 -7.15
CA ARG A 126 -5.26 5.60 -6.66
C ARG A 126 -5.99 4.85 -7.75
N PHE A 127 -5.46 3.69 -8.09
CA PHE A 127 -6.09 2.70 -8.93
C PHE A 127 -7.03 1.86 -8.07
N CYS A 128 -8.34 1.95 -8.32
CA CYS A 128 -9.36 1.23 -7.56
C CYS A 128 -10.24 0.46 -8.53
N VAL A 129 -10.57 -0.79 -8.22
CA VAL A 129 -11.52 -1.58 -9.01
C VAL A 129 -12.86 -1.61 -8.27
N ASP A 130 -13.95 -1.38 -8.99
CA ASP A 130 -15.30 -1.38 -8.44
C ASP A 130 -15.84 -2.81 -8.31
N TYR A 131 -15.54 -3.48 -7.20
CA TYR A 131 -16.00 -4.84 -6.91
C TYR A 131 -17.39 -4.90 -6.27
N ARG A 132 -18.21 -3.85 -6.33
CA ARG A 132 -19.51 -3.84 -5.61
C ARG A 132 -20.45 -4.95 -6.07
N GLN A 133 -20.52 -5.23 -7.37
CA GLN A 133 -21.32 -6.33 -7.90
C GLN A 133 -20.79 -7.70 -7.42
N LEU A 134 -19.47 -7.88 -7.46
CA LEU A 134 -18.82 -9.10 -6.97
C LEU A 134 -19.06 -9.32 -5.48
N ASN A 135 -18.82 -8.30 -4.66
CA ASN A 135 -18.97 -8.36 -3.21
C ASN A 135 -20.41 -8.67 -2.77
N ALA A 136 -21.42 -8.27 -3.56
CA ALA A 136 -22.82 -8.63 -3.29
C ALA A 136 -23.13 -10.11 -3.59
N ALA A 137 -22.33 -10.76 -4.45
CA ALA A 137 -22.48 -12.15 -4.83
C ALA A 137 -21.56 -13.11 -4.04
N ILE A 138 -20.57 -12.59 -3.30
CA ILE A 138 -19.66 -13.39 -2.48
C ILE A 138 -20.37 -13.90 -1.22
N ILE A 139 -20.14 -15.16 -0.88
CA ILE A 139 -20.52 -15.74 0.40
C ILE A 139 -19.56 -15.19 1.47
N PRO A 140 -20.02 -14.43 2.48
CA PRO A 140 -19.14 -13.83 3.47
C PRO A 140 -18.37 -14.88 4.25
N ASP A 141 -17.04 -14.82 4.20
CA ASP A 141 -16.18 -15.62 5.06
C ASP A 141 -16.13 -15.00 6.47
N ARG A 142 -16.60 -15.74 7.47
CA ARG A 142 -16.59 -15.29 8.87
C ARG A 142 -15.27 -15.69 9.51
N TYR A 143 -14.20 -15.00 9.12
CA TYR A 143 -12.93 -15.13 9.80
C TYR A 143 -12.92 -14.28 11.08
N PRO A 144 -12.74 -14.87 12.28
CA PRO A 144 -12.68 -14.10 13.50
C PRO A 144 -11.36 -13.31 13.53
N LEU A 145 -11.46 -12.00 13.39
CA LEU A 145 -10.38 -11.11 13.78
C LEU A 145 -10.42 -11.04 15.32
N LEU A 146 -9.45 -11.69 15.96
CA LEU A 146 -9.25 -11.54 17.40
C LEU A 146 -8.89 -10.07 17.66
N TYR A 147 -9.76 -9.38 18.38
CA TYR A 147 -9.62 -7.97 18.75
C TYR A 147 -8.77 -7.81 20.01
#